data_AF-B7P8H2-F1
#
_entry.id   AF-B7P8H2-F1
#
_cell.length_a   1.000
_cell.length_b   1.000
_cell.length_c   1.000
_cell.angle_alpha   90.00
_cell.angle_beta   90.00
_cell.angle_gamma   90.00
#
_symmetry.space_group_name_H-M   'P 1'
#
loop_
_entity.id
_entity.type
_entity.pdbx_description
1 polymer ?
#
loop_
_entity_poly.entity_id
_entity_poly.type
_entity_poly.pdbx_seq_one_letter_code
_entity_poly.pdbx_strand_id
1 'polypeptide(L)'
;MDAVFVPPVGAAMLRALLPRPDEPNFWPRSYQDRLRAVARCLSSRLDVDESRSMRVVSESALLVPLRDLYLGELWEEFETGVRLHSDYSNEALFFVLWALGHCGTSDGAEIVNEAAKNSALFERAFRCGARKAMTLRERCSFWG
;
A
#
# COMPACT_ATOMS: atom_id res chain seq x y z
N MET A 1 -18.63 -18.07 -10.37
CA MET A 1 -17.82 -16.84 -10.37
C MET A 1 -16.46 -17.24 -9.85
N ASP A 2 -15.50 -17.27 -10.76
CA ASP A 2 -14.12 -17.66 -10.49
C ASP A 2 -13.50 -16.69 -9.49
N ALA A 3 -12.77 -17.23 -8.51
CA ALA A 3 -12.11 -16.43 -7.50
C ALA A 3 -11.06 -15.54 -8.16
N VAL A 4 -11.27 -14.23 -8.10
CA VAL A 4 -10.23 -13.25 -8.38
C VAL A 4 -9.09 -13.49 -7.38
N PHE A 5 -7.93 -13.88 -7.89
CA PHE A 5 -6.72 -14.10 -7.11
C PHE A 5 -6.24 -12.76 -6.56
N VAL A 6 -6.76 -12.34 -5.41
CA VAL A 6 -6.10 -11.33 -4.57
C VAL A 6 -4.80 -11.99 -4.10
N PRO A 7 -3.60 -11.48 -4.43
CA PRO A 7 -2.37 -12.16 -4.05
C PRO A 7 -2.36 -12.34 -2.51
N PRO A 8 -2.35 -13.59 -2.00
CA PRO A 8 -2.39 -13.88 -0.56
C PRO A 8 -1.18 -13.30 0.19
N VAL A 9 -0.21 -12.78 -0.54
CA VAL A 9 1.04 -12.19 -0.09
C VAL A 9 0.83 -10.89 0.68
N GLY A 10 -0.08 -9.99 0.24
CA GLY A 10 -0.35 -8.75 0.96
C GLY A 10 -0.83 -8.98 2.39
N ALA A 11 -1.84 -9.86 2.53
CA ALA A 11 -2.38 -10.27 3.82
C ALA A 11 -1.42 -11.17 4.62
N ALA A 12 -0.62 -12.02 3.98
CA ALA A 12 0.39 -12.85 4.64
C ALA A 12 1.57 -12.02 5.17
N MET A 13 2.03 -11.02 4.42
CA MET A 13 3.08 -10.08 4.86
C MET A 13 2.57 -9.20 6.00
N LEU A 14 1.32 -8.71 5.94
CA LEU A 14 0.68 -8.02 7.07
C LEU A 14 0.64 -8.91 8.33
N ARG A 15 0.30 -10.20 8.19
CA ARG A 15 0.29 -11.15 9.31
C ARG A 15 1.68 -11.55 9.80
N ALA A 16 2.68 -11.53 8.93
CA ALA A 16 4.07 -11.79 9.31
C ALA A 16 4.73 -10.57 9.97
N LEU A 17 4.27 -9.36 9.63
CA LEU A 17 4.74 -8.12 10.22
C LEU A 17 3.99 -7.80 11.52
N LEU A 18 2.67 -7.97 11.58
CA LEU A 18 1.89 -7.69 12.78
C LEU A 18 2.03 -8.82 13.80
N PRO A 19 2.55 -8.55 15.02
CA PRO A 19 2.64 -9.58 16.06
C PRO A 19 1.24 -10.06 16.43
N ARG A 20 1.09 -11.37 16.68
CA ARG A 20 -0.16 -11.89 17.22
C ARG A 20 -0.40 -11.33 18.63
N PRO A 21 -1.66 -11.18 19.08
CA PRO A 21 -1.97 -10.58 20.40
C PRO A 21 -1.31 -11.31 21.58
N ASP A 22 -1.01 -12.59 21.39
CA ASP A 22 -0.36 -13.51 22.33
C ASP A 22 1.17 -13.59 22.18
N GLU A 23 1.75 -12.97 21.16
CA GLU A 23 3.18 -12.95 20.92
C GLU A 23 3.84 -11.70 21.54
N PRO A 24 5.10 -11.80 22.04
CA PRO A 24 5.82 -10.64 22.52
C PRO A 24 5.92 -9.56 21.44
N ASN A 25 5.75 -8.29 21.82
CA ASN A 25 5.92 -7.20 20.88
C ASN A 25 7.40 -7.05 20.50
N PHE A 26 7.77 -7.61 19.33
CA PHE A 26 9.14 -7.59 18.81
C PHE A 26 9.51 -6.27 18.10
N TRP A 27 8.58 -5.34 17.96
CA TRP A 27 8.82 -4.12 17.20
C TRP A 27 9.64 -3.13 18.02
N PRO A 28 10.75 -2.59 17.48
CA PRO A 28 11.50 -1.52 18.12
C PRO A 28 10.58 -0.34 18.47
N ARG A 29 10.80 0.30 19.63
CA ARG A 29 9.98 1.45 20.07
C ARG A 29 9.89 2.54 18.99
N SER A 30 10.99 2.82 18.31
CA SER A 30 11.05 3.78 17.19
C SER A 30 10.06 3.47 16.06
N TYR A 31 9.82 2.19 15.78
CA TYR A 31 8.89 1.75 14.75
C TYR A 31 7.44 1.94 15.18
N GLN A 32 7.13 1.64 16.46
CA GLN A 32 5.82 1.89 17.05
C GLN A 32 5.49 3.39 17.09
N ASP A 33 6.47 4.22 17.48
CA ASP A 33 6.30 5.67 17.53
C ASP A 33 6.05 6.25 16.14
N ARG A 34 6.75 5.72 15.13
CA ARG A 34 6.53 6.08 13.72
C ARG A 34 5.14 5.67 13.24
N LEU A 35 4.68 4.45 13.53
CA LEU A 35 3.30 4.04 13.21
C LEU A 35 2.26 4.98 13.82
N ARG A 36 2.39 5.27 15.13
CA ARG A 36 1.48 6.21 15.82
C ARG A 36 1.53 7.62 15.25
N ALA A 37 2.70 8.08 14.80
CA ALA A 37 2.83 9.38 14.14
C ALA A 37 2.07 9.40 12.80
N VAL A 38 2.20 8.35 12.00
CA VAL A 38 1.48 8.21 10.71
C VAL A 38 -0.03 8.08 10.95
N ALA A 39 -0.45 7.27 11.91
CA ALA A 39 -1.86 7.11 12.27
C ALA A 39 -2.49 8.42 12.73
N ARG A 40 -1.82 9.18 13.60
CA ARG A 40 -2.28 10.52 14.01
C ARG A 40 -2.35 11.51 12.85
N CYS A 41 -1.36 11.49 11.96
CA CYS A 41 -1.36 12.31 10.75
C CYS A 41 -2.56 12.00 9.85
N LEU A 42 -2.86 10.71 9.62
CA LEU A 42 -4.00 10.28 8.81
C LEU A 42 -5.35 10.54 9.49
N SER A 43 -5.47 10.28 10.80
CA SER A 43 -6.68 10.56 11.57
C SER A 43 -7.07 12.04 11.49
N SER A 44 -6.08 12.92 11.67
CA SER A 44 -6.26 14.37 11.56
C SER A 44 -6.69 14.81 10.15
N ARG A 45 -6.11 14.19 9.10
CA ARG A 45 -6.45 14.51 7.71
C ARG A 45 -7.84 14.04 7.30
N LEU A 46 -8.22 12.84 7.73
CA LEU A 46 -9.46 12.19 7.31
C LEU A 46 -10.66 12.54 8.20
N ASP A 47 -10.42 13.21 9.34
CA ASP A 47 -11.43 13.47 10.36
C ASP A 47 -12.12 12.18 10.82
N VAL A 48 -11.31 11.13 11.04
CA VAL A 48 -11.75 9.82 11.51
C VAL A 48 -11.00 9.41 12.76
N ASP A 49 -11.56 8.46 13.50
CA ASP A 49 -10.87 7.87 14.64
C ASP A 49 -9.58 7.12 14.23
N GLU A 50 -8.70 6.93 15.22
CA GLU A 50 -7.41 6.29 14.99
C GLU A 50 -7.55 4.86 14.46
N SER A 51 -8.58 4.12 14.90
CA SER A 51 -8.84 2.74 14.46
C SER A 51 -9.14 2.65 12.96
N ARG A 52 -9.98 3.55 12.44
CA ARG A 52 -10.30 3.64 11.01
C ARG A 52 -9.08 4.08 10.20
N SER A 53 -8.27 4.99 10.73
CA SER A 53 -7.02 5.42 10.09
C SER A 53 -6.00 4.28 9.97
N MET A 54 -5.97 3.36 10.95
CA MET A 54 -4.99 2.25 10.99
C MET A 54 -5.09 1.31 9.79
N ARG A 55 -6.27 1.18 9.17
CA ARG A 55 -6.42 0.39 7.94
C ARG A 55 -5.69 1.06 6.78
N VAL A 56 -5.86 2.36 6.60
CA VAL A 56 -5.12 3.16 5.59
C VAL A 56 -3.62 3.17 5.89
N VAL A 57 -3.22 3.30 7.16
CA VAL A 57 -1.81 3.21 7.61
C VAL A 57 -1.22 1.87 7.18
N SER A 58 -1.92 0.77 7.45
CA SER A 58 -1.46 -0.58 7.16
C SER A 58 -1.27 -0.79 5.66
N GLU A 59 -2.25 -0.39 4.85
CA GLU A 59 -2.17 -0.50 3.39
C GLU A 59 -1.04 0.36 2.83
N SER A 60 -0.92 1.61 3.29
CA SER A 60 0.16 2.52 2.87
C SER A 60 1.54 1.98 3.24
N ALA A 61 1.68 1.37 4.43
CA ALA A 61 2.93 0.77 4.88
C ALA A 61 3.29 -0.50 4.08
N LEU A 62 2.33 -1.19 3.47
CA LEU A 62 2.63 -2.38 2.68
C LEU A 62 2.95 -2.09 1.22
N LEU A 63 2.56 -0.95 0.67
CA LEU A 63 2.79 -0.62 -0.74
C LEU A 63 4.25 -0.76 -1.15
N VAL A 64 5.18 -0.29 -0.32
CA VAL A 64 6.63 -0.36 -0.57
C VAL A 64 7.12 -1.81 -0.65
N PRO A 65 7.00 -2.64 0.41
CA PRO A 65 7.51 -4.01 0.37
C PRO A 65 6.77 -4.90 -0.64
N LEU A 66 5.46 -4.71 -0.85
CA LEU A 66 4.71 -5.49 -1.84
C LEU A 66 5.13 -5.16 -3.27
N ARG A 67 5.39 -3.88 -3.56
CA ARG A 67 5.91 -3.47 -4.87
C ARG A 67 7.32 -4.01 -5.10
N ASP A 68 8.19 -3.99 -4.09
CA ASP A 68 9.54 -4.56 -4.22
C ASP A 68 9.48 -6.06 -4.51
N LEU A 69 8.63 -6.79 -3.78
CA LEU A 69 8.43 -8.22 -4.02
C LEU A 69 7.84 -8.47 -5.42
N TYR A 70 6.80 -7.72 -5.81
CA TYR A 70 6.21 -7.84 -7.15
C TYR A 70 7.21 -7.60 -8.26
N LEU A 71 8.05 -6.56 -8.15
CA LEU A 71 9.06 -6.26 -9.16
C LEU A 71 10.22 -7.27 -9.15
N GLY A 72 10.54 -7.84 -7.97
CA GLY A 72 11.54 -8.90 -7.83
C GLY A 72 11.08 -10.21 -8.47
N GLU A 73 9.88 -10.67 -8.15
CA GLU A 73 9.29 -11.89 -8.75
C GLU A 73 9.06 -11.72 -10.26
N LEU A 74 8.57 -10.55 -10.69
CA LEU A 74 8.45 -10.25 -12.12
C LEU A 74 9.80 -10.32 -12.83
N TRP A 75 10.89 -9.89 -12.20
CA TRP A 75 12.21 -9.98 -12.81
C TRP A 75 12.53 -11.44 -13.18
N GLU A 76 12.24 -12.38 -12.28
CA GLU A 76 12.42 -13.82 -12.52
C GLU A 76 11.47 -14.33 -13.63
N GLU A 77 10.21 -13.88 -13.66
CA GLU A 77 9.26 -14.28 -14.72
C GLU A 77 9.59 -13.68 -16.10
N PHE A 78 10.11 -12.45 -16.16
CA PHE A 78 10.57 -11.83 -17.41
C PHE A 78 11.77 -12.57 -18.01
N GLU A 79 12.66 -13.14 -17.17
CA GLU A 79 13.70 -14.06 -17.63
C GLU A 79 13.11 -15.33 -18.28
N THR A 80 11.91 -15.76 -17.85
CA THR A 80 11.18 -16.91 -18.45
C THR A 80 10.28 -16.55 -19.65
N GLY A 81 10.18 -15.27 -20.01
CA GLY A 81 9.55 -14.81 -21.27
C GLY A 81 8.08 -14.41 -21.18
N VAL A 82 7.47 -14.31 -19.99
CA VAL A 82 6.10 -13.79 -19.83
C VAL A 82 6.10 -12.27 -20.04
N ARG A 83 5.42 -11.78 -21.09
CA ARG A 83 5.24 -10.34 -21.33
C ARG A 83 3.79 -9.96 -21.14
N LEU A 84 3.51 -9.10 -20.16
CA LEU A 84 2.20 -8.50 -19.99
C LEU A 84 2.01 -7.42 -21.06
N HIS A 85 1.03 -7.61 -21.96
CA HIS A 85 0.65 -6.59 -22.93
C HIS A 85 -0.17 -5.50 -22.24
N SER A 86 0.51 -4.43 -21.81
CA SER A 86 -0.10 -3.30 -21.13
C SER A 86 0.64 -2.01 -21.51
N ASP A 87 -0.11 -0.91 -21.62
CA ASP A 87 0.47 0.44 -21.78
C ASP A 87 1.02 0.99 -20.45
N TYR A 88 0.77 0.31 -19.33
CA TYR A 88 1.33 0.64 -18.03
C TYR A 88 2.75 0.08 -17.87
N SER A 89 3.63 0.83 -17.19
CA SER A 89 4.85 0.25 -16.65
C SER A 89 4.52 -0.82 -15.61
N ASN A 90 5.44 -1.77 -15.37
CA ASN A 90 5.25 -2.79 -14.32
C ASN A 90 4.95 -2.16 -12.95
N GLU A 91 5.61 -1.05 -12.60
CA GLU A 91 5.33 -0.33 -11.35
C GLU A 91 3.92 0.27 -11.32
N ALA A 92 3.42 0.83 -12.43
CA ALA A 92 2.04 1.31 -12.50
C ALA A 92 1.03 0.16 -12.49
N LEU A 93 1.35 -0.97 -13.14
CA LEU A 93 0.51 -2.16 -13.16
C LEU A 93 0.36 -2.77 -11.77
N PHE A 94 1.42 -2.77 -10.95
CA PHE A 94 1.34 -3.13 -9.53
C PHE A 94 0.22 -2.34 -8.82
N PHE A 95 0.22 -1.01 -8.97
CA PHE A 95 -0.78 -0.16 -8.31
C PHE A 95 -2.20 -0.38 -8.87
N VAL A 96 -2.34 -0.68 -10.16
CA VAL A 96 -3.64 -1.06 -10.75
C VAL A 96 -4.15 -2.35 -10.13
N LEU A 97 -3.31 -3.40 -10.06
CA LEU A 97 -3.69 -4.70 -9.50
C LEU A 97 -4.00 -4.61 -8.00
N TRP A 98 -3.19 -3.86 -7.25
CA TRP A 98 -3.46 -3.55 -5.85
C TRP A 98 -4.81 -2.86 -5.67
N ALA A 99 -5.11 -1.82 -6.46
CA ALA A 99 -6.38 -1.11 -6.38
C ALA A 99 -7.58 -2.01 -6.74
N LEU A 100 -7.43 -2.89 -7.74
CA LEU A 100 -8.46 -3.88 -8.11
C LEU A 100 -8.77 -4.86 -6.97
N GLY A 101 -7.77 -5.20 -6.14
CA GLY A 101 -7.96 -6.04 -4.96
C GLY A 101 -8.91 -5.44 -3.91
N HIS A 102 -9.15 -4.13 -3.95
CA HIS A 102 -10.08 -3.42 -3.07
C HIS A 102 -11.46 -3.17 -3.72
N CYS A 103 -11.67 -3.54 -4.98
CA CYS A 103 -12.97 -3.40 -5.62
C CYS A 103 -14.02 -4.26 -4.91
N GLY A 104 -15.16 -3.66 -4.55
CA GLY A 104 -16.27 -4.34 -3.88
C GLY A 104 -16.18 -4.35 -2.34
N THR A 105 -15.14 -3.80 -1.72
CA THR A 105 -15.12 -3.56 -0.28
C THR A 105 -15.81 -2.22 0.04
N SER A 106 -16.49 -2.14 1.20
CA SER A 106 -17.26 -0.95 1.59
C SER A 106 -16.43 0.33 1.71
N ASP A 107 -15.14 0.20 2.00
CA ASP A 107 -14.17 1.28 2.19
C ASP A 107 -13.01 1.26 1.18
N GLY A 108 -13.09 0.41 0.14
CA GLY A 108 -11.98 0.17 -0.77
C GLY A 108 -11.54 1.42 -1.53
N ALA A 109 -12.49 2.24 -1.98
CA ALA A 109 -12.19 3.48 -2.68
C ALA A 109 -11.50 4.52 -1.78
N GLU A 110 -11.90 4.62 -0.51
CA GLU A 110 -11.28 5.51 0.48
C GLU A 110 -9.84 5.07 0.75
N ILE A 111 -9.65 3.78 1.04
CA ILE A 111 -8.33 3.17 1.28
C ILE A 111 -7.39 3.40 0.10
N VAL A 112 -7.83 3.06 -1.12
CA VAL A 112 -7.00 3.17 -2.32
C VAL A 112 -6.59 4.62 -2.56
N ASN A 113 -7.54 5.55 -2.49
CA ASN A 113 -7.26 6.96 -2.73
C ASN A 113 -6.27 7.53 -1.70
N GLU A 114 -6.48 7.24 -0.43
CA GLU A 114 -5.64 7.80 0.63
C GLU A 114 -4.26 7.16 0.66
N ALA A 115 -4.14 5.84 0.48
CA ALA A 115 -2.85 5.19 0.40
C ALA A 115 -2.07 5.62 -0.87
N ALA A 116 -2.74 5.79 -2.01
CA ALA A 116 -2.11 6.29 -3.24
C ALA A 116 -1.62 7.74 -3.10
N LYS A 117 -2.42 8.64 -2.52
CA LYS A 117 -2.01 10.03 -2.25
C LYS A 117 -0.80 10.13 -1.32
N ASN A 118 -0.66 9.20 -0.37
CA ASN A 118 0.47 9.14 0.55
C ASN A 118 1.68 8.36 0.00
N SER A 119 1.61 7.84 -1.22
CA SER A 119 2.66 7.05 -1.85
C SER A 119 3.42 7.88 -2.90
N ALA A 120 4.67 8.26 -2.58
CA ALA A 120 5.56 8.87 -3.57
C ALA A 120 5.86 7.92 -4.76
N LEU A 121 5.82 6.60 -4.50
CA LEU A 121 5.96 5.56 -5.53
C LEU A 121 4.80 5.61 -6.53
N PHE A 122 3.56 5.77 -6.05
CA PHE A 122 2.37 5.89 -6.90
C PHE A 122 2.50 7.13 -7.80
N GLU A 123 2.84 8.28 -7.22
CA GLU A 123 3.02 9.52 -7.97
C GLU A 123 4.09 9.38 -9.07
N ARG A 124 5.21 8.70 -8.78
CA ARG A 124 6.24 8.42 -9.79
C ARG A 124 5.73 7.47 -10.87
N ALA A 125 5.07 6.38 -10.49
CA ALA A 125 4.58 5.35 -11.41
C ALA A 125 3.61 5.91 -12.46
N PHE A 126 2.72 6.83 -12.04
CA PHE A 126 1.74 7.46 -12.93
C PHE A 126 2.15 8.85 -13.44
N ARG A 127 3.36 9.32 -13.10
CA ARG A 127 3.85 10.67 -13.43
C ARG A 127 2.83 11.74 -13.03
N CYS A 128 2.31 11.65 -11.81
CA CYS A 128 1.37 12.65 -11.30
C CYS A 128 2.09 14.02 -11.26
N GLY A 129 1.38 15.06 -11.71
CA GLY A 129 1.91 16.42 -11.67
C GLY A 129 1.63 17.07 -10.32
N ALA A 130 2.50 17.97 -9.87
CA ALA A 130 2.46 18.62 -8.56
C ALA A 130 1.16 19.40 -8.19
N ARG A 131 0.22 19.55 -9.13
CA ARG A 131 -1.08 20.23 -8.94
C ARG A 131 -2.29 19.32 -9.21
N LYS A 132 -2.12 18.00 -9.19
CA LYS A 132 -3.20 17.03 -9.43
C LYS A 132 -3.77 16.50 -8.13
N ALA A 133 -5.02 16.01 -8.18
CA ALA A 133 -5.77 15.49 -7.04
C ALA A 133 -5.08 14.34 -6.26
N MET A 134 -4.09 13.68 -6.87
CA MET A 134 -3.33 12.57 -6.30
C MET A 134 -1.97 12.95 -5.73
N THR A 135 -1.60 14.24 -5.73
CA THR A 135 -0.33 14.71 -5.15
C THR A 135 -0.61 15.49 -3.86
N LEU A 136 0.10 15.12 -2.79
CA LEU A 136 0.06 15.84 -1.52
C LEU A 136 1.36 16.59 -1.28
N ARG A 137 1.26 17.81 -0.75
CA ARG A 137 2.42 18.60 -0.30
C ARG A 137 3.09 17.98 0.93
N GLU A 138 2.30 17.42 1.83
CA GLU A 138 2.75 16.72 3.03
C GLU A 138 2.14 15.31 3.04
N ARG A 139 2.97 14.27 3.16
CA ARG A 139 2.52 12.87 3.18
C ARG A 139 2.57 12.32 4.60
N CYS A 140 1.54 11.60 4.99
CA CYS A 140 1.52 10.75 6.16
C CYS A 140 2.06 9.37 5.75
N SER A 141 3.38 9.24 5.65
CA SER A 141 4.02 8.01 5.18
C SER A 141 4.88 7.36 6.25
N PHE A 142 4.85 6.03 6.26
CA PHE A 142 5.71 5.23 7.11
C PHE A 142 7.14 5.11 6.55
N TRP A 143 7.28 4.93 5.23
CA TRP A 143 8.57 4.66 4.57
C TRP A 143 9.24 5.89 3.95
N GLY A 144 8.66 7.09 4.14
CA GLY A 144 9.08 8.34 3.48
C GLY A 144 8.25 8.70 2.26
#